data_AF-W0I6W4-F1
#
_entry.id   AF-W0I6W4-F1
#
_cell.length_a   1.000
_cell.length_b   1.000
_cell.length_c   1.000
_cell.angle_alpha   90.00
_cell.angle_beta   90.00
_cell.angle_gamma   90.00
#
_symmetry.space_group_name_H-M   'P 1'
#
loop_
_entity.id
_entity.type
_entity.pdbx_description
1 polymer ?
#
loop_
_entity_poly.entity_id
_entity_poly.type
_entity_poly.pdbx_seq_one_letter_code
_entity_poly.pdbx_strand_id
1 'polypeptide(L)'
;MKAPICEVCLKTDDILCPADEKKLQEGVISELDVKIARLLYKLLGDADIEFKRAVEAGDLIVIMVGEGDVPLTIGKGGKNIKLLMRELGKRIRVIEGREIKGTDDVKKLATDLFYPASIFGVNVVYKPNGGQYYKVLVLQRDKNKLPEKPEVLENILTQITGKDAKITFI
;
A
#
# COMPACT_ATOMS: atom_id res chain seq x y z
N MET A 1 -16.90 -1.09 8.26
CA MET A 1 -15.69 -1.07 7.42
C MET A 1 -16.04 -1.44 5.98
N LYS A 2 -15.50 -0.71 5.00
CA LYS A 2 -15.54 -1.05 3.57
C LYS A 2 -14.25 -1.79 3.20
N ALA A 3 -14.36 -2.85 2.38
CA ALA A 3 -13.23 -3.67 1.96
C ALA A 3 -13.46 -4.25 0.54
N PRO A 4 -12.42 -4.78 -0.13
CA PRO A 4 -12.54 -5.38 -1.46
C PRO A 4 -13.31 -6.71 -1.51
N ILE A 5 -13.50 -7.35 -0.34
CA ILE A 5 -14.31 -8.57 -0.15
C ILE A 5 -15.69 -8.23 0.43
N CYS A 6 -16.68 -9.07 0.19
CA CYS A 6 -18.03 -8.84 0.71
C CYS A 6 -18.12 -9.00 2.23
N GLU A 7 -19.16 -8.43 2.82
CA GLU A 7 -19.38 -8.40 4.28
C GLU A 7 -19.39 -9.80 4.91
N VAL A 8 -19.96 -10.79 4.21
CA VAL A 8 -20.00 -12.18 4.71
C VAL A 8 -18.58 -12.75 4.81
N CYS A 9 -17.80 -12.68 3.73
CA CYS A 9 -16.41 -13.18 3.68
C CYS A 9 -15.47 -12.46 4.65
N LEU A 10 -15.80 -11.22 5.00
CA LEU A 10 -15.04 -10.40 5.94
C LEU A 10 -15.25 -10.87 7.39
N LYS A 11 -16.47 -11.33 7.72
CA LYS A 11 -16.87 -11.78 9.06
C LYS A 11 -16.55 -13.25 9.31
N THR A 12 -16.34 -14.04 8.26
CA THR A 12 -16.00 -15.47 8.37
C THR A 12 -14.50 -15.70 8.22
N ASP A 13 -13.98 -16.66 8.99
CA ASP A 13 -12.58 -17.10 8.89
C ASP A 13 -12.37 -18.18 7.81
N ASP A 14 -13.46 -18.63 7.18
CA ASP A 14 -13.52 -19.77 6.25
C ASP A 14 -13.26 -19.39 4.78
N ILE A 15 -13.80 -20.24 3.89
CA ILE A 15 -13.80 -20.19 2.43
C ILE A 15 -14.48 -18.90 1.93
N LEU A 16 -13.91 -18.30 0.87
CA LEU A 16 -14.52 -17.18 0.18
C LEU A 16 -15.81 -17.61 -0.52
N CYS A 17 -16.80 -16.73 -0.60
CA CYS A 17 -17.95 -16.97 -1.46
C CYS A 17 -17.49 -17.01 -2.93
N PRO A 18 -18.27 -17.65 -3.84
CA PRO A 18 -17.88 -17.80 -5.25
C PRO A 18 -17.55 -16.47 -5.95
N ALA A 19 -18.18 -15.37 -5.53
CA ALA A 19 -17.93 -14.05 -6.09
C ALA A 19 -16.55 -13.49 -5.71
N ASP A 20 -16.15 -13.60 -4.44
CA ASP A 20 -14.83 -13.13 -3.99
C ASP A 20 -13.71 -14.09 -4.41
N GLU A 21 -14.01 -15.40 -4.51
CA GLU A 21 -13.08 -16.37 -5.08
C GLU A 21 -12.79 -16.07 -6.56
N LYS A 22 -13.82 -15.70 -7.33
CA LYS A 22 -13.63 -15.25 -8.71
C LYS A 22 -12.77 -13.99 -8.81
N LYS A 23 -13.01 -12.99 -7.95
CA LYS A 23 -12.16 -11.78 -7.91
C LYS A 23 -10.70 -12.12 -7.62
N LEU A 24 -10.45 -13.09 -6.73
CA LEU A 24 -9.12 -13.56 -6.39
C LEU A 24 -8.45 -14.26 -7.59
N GLN A 25 -9.18 -15.15 -8.27
CA GLN A 25 -8.71 -15.84 -9.48
C GLN A 25 -8.40 -14.88 -10.63
N GLU A 26 -9.18 -13.81 -10.77
CA GLU A 26 -8.98 -12.76 -11.79
C GLU A 26 -7.90 -11.73 -11.39
N GLY A 27 -7.33 -11.84 -10.19
CA GLY A 27 -6.32 -10.91 -9.68
C GLY A 27 -6.85 -9.52 -9.32
N VAL A 28 -8.18 -9.36 -9.20
CA VAL A 28 -8.83 -8.12 -8.75
C VAL A 28 -8.54 -7.86 -7.27
N ILE A 29 -8.46 -8.94 -6.48
CA ILE A 29 -7.98 -8.94 -5.09
C ILE A 29 -6.86 -9.97 -4.95
N SER A 30 -5.98 -9.77 -3.98
CA SER A 30 -4.92 -10.73 -3.63
C SER A 30 -5.22 -11.48 -2.33
N GLU A 31 -4.51 -12.58 -2.10
CA GLU A 31 -4.53 -13.29 -0.81
C GLU A 31 -4.14 -12.36 0.35
N LEU A 32 -3.21 -11.44 0.09
CA LEU A 32 -2.82 -10.43 1.07
C LEU A 32 -3.98 -9.47 1.37
N ASP A 33 -4.74 -9.05 0.35
CA ASP A 33 -5.92 -8.21 0.56
C ASP A 33 -6.96 -8.90 1.45
N VAL A 34 -7.26 -10.17 1.16
CA VAL A 34 -8.20 -10.97 1.96
C VAL A 34 -7.73 -11.08 3.41
N LYS A 35 -6.46 -11.44 3.61
CA LYS A 35 -5.86 -11.60 4.93
C LYS A 35 -5.88 -10.29 5.73
N ILE A 36 -5.46 -9.19 5.13
CA ILE A 36 -5.42 -7.87 5.78
C ILE A 36 -6.84 -7.37 6.07
N ALA A 37 -7.79 -7.54 5.15
CA ALA A 37 -9.18 -7.17 5.37
C ALA A 37 -9.77 -7.87 6.60
N ARG A 38 -9.59 -9.20 6.72
CA ARG A 38 -10.06 -9.95 7.90
C ARG A 38 -9.40 -9.51 9.20
N LEU A 39 -8.07 -9.30 9.19
CA LEU A 39 -7.36 -8.83 10.39
C LEU A 39 -7.79 -7.42 10.81
N LEU A 40 -7.99 -6.51 9.86
CA LEU A 40 -8.50 -5.17 10.14
C LEU A 40 -9.94 -5.22 10.68
N TYR A 41 -10.79 -6.09 10.12
CA TYR A 41 -12.15 -6.27 10.64
C TYR A 41 -12.16 -6.80 12.07
N LYS A 42 -11.34 -7.80 12.40
CA LYS A 42 -11.20 -8.31 13.77
C LYS A 42 -10.76 -7.22 14.77
N LEU A 43 -9.96 -6.26 14.30
CA LEU A 43 -9.43 -5.17 15.11
C LEU A 43 -10.40 -3.99 15.29
N LEU A 44 -11.12 -3.65 14.23
CA LEU A 44 -11.86 -2.39 14.11
C LEU A 44 -13.39 -2.59 14.04
N GLY A 45 -13.84 -3.82 13.79
CA GLY A 45 -15.24 -4.17 13.61
C GLY A 45 -15.89 -3.34 12.50
N ASP A 46 -17.08 -2.83 12.79
CA ASP A 46 -17.87 -2.06 11.84
C ASP A 46 -17.46 -0.58 11.75
N ALA A 47 -16.29 -0.19 12.28
CA ALA A 47 -15.76 1.16 12.15
C ALA A 47 -15.84 1.69 10.71
N ASP A 48 -16.16 2.98 10.57
CA ASP A 48 -16.24 3.67 9.29
C ASP A 48 -14.83 3.99 8.79
N ILE A 49 -14.21 2.96 8.19
CA ILE A 49 -12.94 3.03 7.48
C ILE A 49 -13.07 2.28 6.15
N GLU A 50 -12.27 2.66 5.17
CA GLU A 50 -12.13 2.00 3.88
C GLU A 50 -10.75 1.36 3.77
N PHE A 51 -10.70 0.02 3.75
CA PHE A 51 -9.51 -0.69 3.30
C PHE A 51 -9.56 -0.84 1.78
N LYS A 52 -8.54 -0.35 1.08
CA LYS A 52 -8.48 -0.36 -0.39
C LYS A 52 -7.67 -1.52 -0.93
N ARG A 53 -6.45 -1.67 -0.44
CA ARG A 53 -5.48 -2.66 -0.95
C ARG A 53 -4.31 -2.83 0.01
N ALA A 54 -3.66 -3.98 -0.04
CA ALA A 54 -2.36 -4.21 0.55
C ALA A 54 -1.37 -4.71 -0.50
N VAL A 55 -0.12 -4.26 -0.41
CA VAL A 55 0.99 -4.75 -1.22
C VAL A 55 2.16 -5.11 -0.31
N GLU A 56 3.00 -6.03 -0.74
CA GLU A 56 4.18 -6.42 0.03
C GLU A 56 5.42 -6.52 -0.85
N ALA A 57 6.56 -6.14 -0.27
CA ALA A 57 7.88 -6.37 -0.86
C ALA A 57 8.90 -6.53 0.26
N GLY A 58 9.71 -7.59 0.19
CA GLY A 58 10.63 -7.94 1.27
C GLY A 58 9.92 -8.12 2.61
N ASP A 59 10.35 -7.37 3.61
CA ASP A 59 9.80 -7.38 4.98
C ASP A 59 8.79 -6.25 5.24
N LEU A 60 8.32 -5.57 4.19
CA LEU A 60 7.41 -4.44 4.31
C LEU A 60 6.06 -4.75 3.65
N ILE A 61 4.99 -4.67 4.45
CA ILE A 61 3.60 -4.62 4.00
C ILE A 61 3.14 -3.15 4.02
N VAL A 62 2.54 -2.72 2.91
CA VAL A 62 1.91 -1.40 2.79
C VAL A 62 0.40 -1.58 2.70
N ILE A 63 -0.31 -1.04 3.68
CA ILE A 63 -1.77 -1.04 3.75
C ILE A 63 -2.27 0.32 3.25
N MET A 64 -3.08 0.30 2.20
CA MET A 64 -3.70 1.48 1.61
C MET A 64 -5.14 1.60 2.11
N VAL A 65 -5.47 2.74 2.72
CA VAL A 65 -6.80 3.02 3.28
C VAL A 65 -7.44 4.27 2.67
N GLY A 66 -8.69 4.56 3.01
CA GLY A 66 -9.39 5.78 2.66
C GLY A 66 -8.67 7.05 3.13
N GLU A 67 -9.02 8.18 2.53
CA GLU A 67 -8.54 9.49 2.97
C GLU A 67 -9.01 9.75 4.40
N GLY A 68 -8.09 10.15 5.29
CA GLY A 68 -8.40 10.35 6.70
C GLY A 68 -8.46 9.08 7.57
N ASP A 69 -8.39 7.87 6.99
CA ASP A 69 -8.50 6.61 7.75
C ASP A 69 -7.18 6.14 8.37
N VAL A 70 -6.05 6.76 7.99
CA VAL A 70 -4.71 6.39 8.47
C VAL A 70 -4.61 6.42 10.01
N PRO A 71 -5.02 7.49 10.73
CA PRO A 71 -4.91 7.53 12.19
C PRO A 71 -5.72 6.43 12.89
N LEU A 72 -6.93 6.15 12.40
CA LEU A 72 -7.81 5.13 12.98
C LEU A 72 -7.26 3.72 12.73
N THR A 73 -6.75 3.48 11.51
CA THR A 73 -6.07 2.24 11.15
C THR A 73 -4.83 2.01 12.01
N ILE A 74 -4.03 3.04 12.26
CA ILE A 74 -2.84 2.96 13.13
C ILE A 74 -3.24 2.66 14.59
N GLY A 75 -4.30 3.31 15.05
CA GLY A 75 -4.79 3.23 16.42
C GLY A 75 -3.92 3.99 17.42
N LYS A 76 -4.51 4.35 18.56
CA LYS A 76 -3.82 5.09 19.63
C LYS A 76 -2.49 4.44 20.01
N GLY A 77 -1.38 5.18 19.91
CA GLY A 77 -0.03 4.69 20.21
C GLY A 77 0.49 3.58 19.29
N GLY A 78 -0.10 3.44 18.09
CA GLY A 78 0.23 2.39 17.14
C GLY A 78 -0.26 1.00 17.54
N LYS A 79 -1.26 0.91 18.43
CA LYS A 79 -1.73 -0.36 19.01
C LYS A 79 -2.16 -1.38 17.95
N ASN A 80 -2.84 -0.94 16.89
CA ASN A 80 -3.36 -1.84 15.86
C ASN A 80 -2.22 -2.35 14.99
N ILE A 81 -1.31 -1.46 14.58
CA ILE A 81 -0.13 -1.82 13.78
C ILE A 81 0.77 -2.78 14.53
N LYS A 82 0.99 -2.57 15.84
CA LYS A 82 1.76 -3.48 16.68
C LYS A 82 1.15 -4.88 16.71
N LEU A 83 -0.18 -5.01 16.74
CA LEU A 83 -0.82 -6.32 16.67
C LEU A 83 -0.64 -6.94 15.28
N LEU A 84 -0.95 -6.19 14.22
CA LEU A 84 -0.80 -6.67 12.85
C LEU A 84 0.65 -7.12 12.56
N MET A 85 1.65 -6.38 13.03
CA MET A 85 3.07 -6.76 12.89
C MET A 85 3.38 -8.08 13.60
N ARG A 86 2.78 -8.35 14.76
CA ARG A 86 2.94 -9.63 15.48
C ARG A 86 2.29 -10.79 14.73
N GLU A 87 1.09 -10.58 14.21
CA GLU A 87 0.33 -11.59 13.44
C GLU A 87 0.97 -11.89 12.07
N LEU A 88 1.54 -10.88 11.43
CA LEU A 88 2.07 -10.99 10.07
C LEU A 88 3.58 -11.24 10.03
N GLY A 89 4.30 -10.98 11.12
CA GLY A 89 5.74 -11.15 11.20
C GLY A 89 6.55 -10.21 10.30
N LYS A 90 5.92 -9.12 9.80
CA LYS A 90 6.51 -8.15 8.88
C LYS A 90 6.32 -6.72 9.38
N ARG A 91 7.15 -5.80 8.93
CA ARG A 91 6.92 -4.35 9.14
C ARG A 91 5.70 -3.90 8.36
N ILE A 92 4.98 -2.94 8.92
CA ILE A 92 3.74 -2.42 8.32
C ILE A 92 3.82 -0.92 8.21
N ARG A 93 3.41 -0.42 7.05
CA ARG A 93 3.18 0.99 6.81
C ARG A 93 1.75 1.19 6.33
N VAL A 94 1.08 2.21 6.87
CA VAL A 94 -0.26 2.61 6.44
C VAL A 94 -0.15 3.92 5.69
N ILE A 95 -0.77 3.99 4.52
CA ILE A 95 -0.81 5.19 3.68
C ILE A 95 -2.22 5.40 3.12
N GLU A 96 -2.52 6.60 2.67
CA GLU A 96 -3.76 6.88 1.95
C GLU A 96 -3.68 6.30 0.54
N GLY A 97 -4.66 5.45 0.21
CA GLY A 97 -4.85 4.95 -1.13
C GLY A 97 -5.56 5.97 -2.01
N ARG A 98 -5.00 6.22 -3.18
CA ARG A 98 -5.51 7.18 -4.17
C ARG A 98 -5.43 6.59 -5.57
N GLU A 99 -6.35 7.00 -6.43
CA GLU A 99 -6.30 6.67 -7.85
C GLU A 99 -5.10 7.39 -8.50
N ILE A 100 -4.33 6.67 -9.32
CA ILE A 100 -3.11 7.22 -9.94
C ILE A 100 -3.47 7.78 -11.32
N LYS A 101 -3.63 9.10 -11.41
CA LYS A 101 -3.96 9.80 -12.67
C LYS A 101 -2.74 10.47 -13.30
N GLY A 102 -1.76 10.83 -12.49
CA GLY A 102 -0.55 11.49 -12.97
C GLY A 102 0.60 11.46 -11.98
N THR A 103 1.64 12.24 -12.28
CA THR A 103 2.86 12.35 -11.47
C THR A 103 2.59 12.92 -10.08
N ASP A 104 1.58 13.77 -9.91
CA ASP A 104 1.23 14.36 -8.62
C ASP A 104 0.71 13.31 -7.64
N ASP A 105 -0.09 12.36 -8.10
CA ASP A 105 -0.58 11.25 -7.27
C ASP A 105 0.56 10.33 -6.86
N VAL A 106 1.46 10.03 -7.80
CA VAL A 106 2.68 9.26 -7.51
C VAL A 106 3.59 9.99 -6.53
N LYS A 107 3.70 11.32 -6.63
CA LYS A 107 4.49 12.12 -5.69
C LYS A 107 3.90 12.07 -4.28
N LYS A 108 2.58 12.18 -4.13
CA LYS A 108 1.90 12.04 -2.83
C LYS A 108 2.09 10.64 -2.26
N LEU A 109 1.86 9.61 -3.07
CA LEU A 109 2.09 8.21 -2.70
C LEU A 109 3.54 7.97 -2.23
N ALA A 110 4.52 8.44 -3.00
CA ALA A 110 5.94 8.32 -2.64
C ALA A 110 6.27 9.11 -1.37
N THR A 111 5.64 10.27 -1.14
CA THR A 111 5.84 11.06 0.08
C THR A 111 5.35 10.30 1.31
N ASP A 112 4.15 9.72 1.24
CA ASP A 112 3.57 8.92 2.32
C ASP A 112 4.41 7.66 2.57
N LEU A 113 4.84 6.98 1.51
CA LEU A 113 5.61 5.74 1.57
C LEU A 113 7.07 5.96 2.05
N PHE A 114 7.71 7.06 1.65
CA PHE A 114 9.15 7.28 1.87
C PHE A 114 9.43 8.11 3.12
N TYR A 115 8.40 8.65 3.80
CA TYR A 115 8.60 9.42 5.02
C TYR A 115 9.45 8.62 6.05
N PRO A 116 10.54 9.21 6.60
CA PRO A 116 10.82 10.65 6.66
C PRO A 116 11.69 11.26 5.53
N ALA A 117 11.99 10.52 4.45
CA ALA A 117 12.69 11.11 3.30
C ALA A 117 11.78 12.05 2.50
N SER A 118 12.31 13.18 2.02
CA SER A 118 11.56 14.13 1.21
C SER A 118 11.62 13.77 -0.28
N ILE A 119 10.47 13.79 -0.94
CA ILE A 119 10.39 13.64 -2.40
C ILE A 119 10.49 15.01 -3.06
N PHE A 120 11.53 15.21 -3.88
CA PHE A 120 11.68 16.43 -4.65
C PHE A 120 10.62 16.51 -5.75
N GLY A 121 10.45 15.45 -6.52
CA GLY A 121 9.52 15.40 -7.65
C GLY A 121 9.34 14.01 -8.23
N VAL A 122 8.42 13.90 -9.19
CA VAL A 122 8.22 12.69 -9.98
C VAL A 122 8.10 13.08 -11.44
N ASN A 123 8.88 12.44 -12.30
CA ASN A 123 8.83 12.62 -13.75
C ASN A 123 8.35 11.33 -14.42
N VAL A 124 7.82 11.43 -15.62
CA VAL A 124 7.62 10.28 -16.51
C VAL A 124 8.79 10.23 -17.49
N VAL A 125 9.44 9.07 -17.60
CA VAL A 125 10.50 8.82 -18.58
C VAL A 125 9.96 7.89 -19.66
N TYR A 126 10.05 8.33 -20.91
CA TYR A 126 9.67 7.57 -22.09
C TYR A 126 10.90 6.84 -22.64
N LYS A 127 10.81 5.51 -22.71
CA LYS A 127 11.86 4.64 -23.25
C LYS A 127 11.77 4.62 -24.78
N PRO A 128 12.88 4.45 -25.52
CA PRO A 128 12.87 4.36 -26.98
C PRO A 128 11.97 3.25 -27.55
N ASN A 129 11.71 2.20 -26.76
CA ASN A 129 10.82 1.09 -27.13
C ASN A 129 9.32 1.40 -26.88
N GLY A 130 8.96 2.64 -26.58
CA GLY A 130 7.58 3.05 -26.28
C GLY A 130 7.12 2.77 -24.85
N GLY A 131 7.93 2.10 -24.03
CA GLY A 131 7.64 1.92 -22.60
C GLY A 131 7.76 3.23 -21.82
N GLN A 132 7.17 3.28 -20.63
CA GLN A 132 7.29 4.44 -19.73
C GLN A 132 7.53 3.99 -18.29
N TYR A 133 8.17 4.83 -17.49
CA TYR A 133 8.33 4.60 -16.06
C TYR A 133 8.31 5.92 -15.27
N TYR A 134 7.91 5.84 -14.00
CA TYR A 134 8.00 6.95 -13.07
C TYR A 134 9.41 7.07 -12.51
N LYS A 135 10.05 8.24 -12.67
CA LYS A 135 11.32 8.58 -12.04
C LYS A 135 11.05 9.42 -10.80
N VAL A 136 11.19 8.81 -9.63
CA VAL A 136 10.99 9.45 -8.32
C VAL A 136 12.30 10.08 -7.87
N LEU A 137 12.29 11.40 -7.72
CA LEU A 137 13.47 12.19 -7.37
C LEU A 137 13.55 12.39 -5.86
N VAL A 138 14.61 11.88 -5.24
CA VAL A 138 14.87 11.98 -3.80
C VAL A 138 16.14 12.80 -3.62
N LEU A 139 16.16 13.75 -2.68
CA LEU A 139 17.37 14.54 -2.43
C LEU A 139 18.49 13.63 -1.88
N GLN A 140 19.74 13.83 -2.30
CA GLN A 140 20.90 13.04 -1.88
C GLN A 140 21.04 13.01 -0.34
N ARG A 141 20.75 14.13 0.32
CA ARG A 141 20.76 14.26 1.80
C ARG A 141 19.69 13.41 2.50
N ASP A 142 18.66 12.99 1.79
CA ASP A 142 17.55 12.18 2.30
C ASP A 142 17.68 10.69 1.94
N LYS A 143 18.73 10.30 1.20
CA LYS A 143 19.00 8.89 0.85
C LYS A 143 18.99 7.95 2.06
N ASN A 144 19.65 8.36 3.15
CA ASN A 144 19.73 7.57 4.38
C ASN A 144 18.47 7.67 5.27
N LYS A 145 17.47 8.47 4.87
CA LYS A 145 16.19 8.61 5.57
C LYS A 145 15.10 7.71 4.99
N LEU A 146 15.38 7.01 3.89
CA LEU A 146 14.41 6.08 3.31
C LEU A 146 14.09 4.97 4.33
N PRO A 147 12.80 4.59 4.48
CA PRO A 147 12.38 3.59 5.46
C PRO A 147 12.72 2.16 5.03
N GLU A 148 13.08 1.98 3.76
CA GLU A 148 13.56 0.73 3.18
C GLU A 148 14.58 0.96 2.07
N LYS A 149 15.23 -0.14 1.64
CA LYS A 149 16.08 -0.16 0.44
C LYS A 149 15.32 0.36 -0.79
N PRO A 150 15.98 1.14 -1.67
CA PRO A 150 15.33 1.69 -2.86
C PRO A 150 14.59 0.66 -3.71
N GLU A 151 15.15 -0.53 -3.86
CA GLU A 151 14.58 -1.59 -4.70
C GLU A 151 13.23 -2.11 -4.16
N VAL A 152 13.08 -2.15 -2.82
CA VAL A 152 11.84 -2.54 -2.16
C VAL A 152 10.76 -1.49 -2.38
N LEU A 153 11.13 -0.21 -2.23
CA LEU A 153 10.23 0.93 -2.42
C LEU A 153 9.79 1.08 -3.88
N GLU A 154 10.71 0.88 -4.84
CA GLU A 154 10.40 0.83 -6.28
C GLU A 154 9.40 -0.28 -6.58
N ASN A 155 9.59 -1.47 -6.03
CA ASN A 155 8.69 -2.60 -6.23
C ASN A 155 7.27 -2.30 -5.72
N ILE A 156 7.16 -1.73 -4.51
CA ILE A 156 5.87 -1.30 -3.94
C ILE A 156 5.19 -0.26 -4.84
N LEU A 157 5.92 0.77 -5.29
CA LEU A 157 5.37 1.77 -6.19
C LEU A 157 4.89 1.15 -7.51
N THR A 158 5.60 0.17 -8.05
CA THR A 158 5.18 -0.52 -9.27
C THR A 158 3.92 -1.36 -9.07
N GLN A 159 3.80 -2.08 -7.94
CA GLN A 159 2.58 -2.82 -7.62
C GLN A 159 1.35 -1.91 -7.47
N ILE A 160 1.54 -0.73 -6.87
CA ILE A 160 0.44 0.23 -6.64
C ILE A 160 0.06 0.98 -7.92
N THR A 161 1.06 1.47 -8.67
CA THR A 161 0.82 2.32 -9.85
C THR A 161 0.56 1.54 -11.14
N GLY A 162 0.86 0.24 -11.16
CA GLY A 162 0.82 -0.58 -12.37
C GLY A 162 1.86 -0.21 -13.44
N LYS A 163 2.81 0.67 -13.11
CA LYS A 163 3.90 1.11 -13.99
C LYS A 163 5.24 0.98 -13.28
N ASP A 164 6.30 0.74 -14.05
CA ASP A 164 7.66 0.75 -13.53
C ASP A 164 7.94 2.06 -12.77
N ALA A 165 8.57 1.96 -11.60
CA ALA A 165 9.03 3.10 -10.82
C ALA A 165 10.53 2.96 -10.51
N LYS A 166 11.27 4.06 -10.57
CA LYS A 166 12.71 4.12 -10.33
C LYS A 166 13.05 5.31 -9.46
N ILE A 167 13.81 5.08 -8.39
CA ILE A 167 14.31 6.12 -7.50
C ILE A 167 15.61 6.67 -8.08
N THR A 168 15.77 7.98 -8.06
CA THR A 168 17.00 8.65 -8.44
C THR A 168 17.35 9.68 -7.39
N PHE A 169 18.60 9.67 -6.95
CA PHE A 169 19.12 10.65 -6.01
C PHE A 169 19.67 11.87 -6.76
N ILE A 170 19.30 13.06 -6.30
CA ILE A 170 19.70 14.35 -6.89
C ILE A 170 20.29 15.31 -5.86
#